data_AF-A0A9P5ZB00-F1
#
_entry.id   AF-A0A9P5ZB00-F1
#
_cell.length_a   1.000
_cell.length_b   1.000
_cell.length_c   1.000
_cell.angle_alpha   90.00
_cell.angle_beta   90.00
_cell.angle_gamma   90.00
#
_symmetry.space_group_name_H-M   'P 1'
#
loop_
_entity.id
_entity.type
_entity.pdbx_description
1 polymer ?
#
loop_
_entity_poly.entity_id
_entity_poly.type
_entity_poly.pdbx_seq_one_letter_code
_entity_poly.pdbx_strand_id
1 'polypeptide(L)'
;MEVVNPRSALLSNYEVLSLLRELESDNLLRTKAALRIKKEEETANGAGSSLPLAGNPHLEASENLRTIEVEAIGYLSADYLPITAQSEDGITKLVRGLAPYNLTKAEKLQIVNLAPTLPVELYVIVEELEERFGDRIDEILEHVQASLTSGPKESTLTNGINGQTSYTAVTEASVVVQEDDTWDEDADAIYDEEIFDDTGAGNGVEGDLEMDED
;
A
#
# COMPACT_ATOMS: atom_id res chain seq x y z
N MET A 1 -3.48 4.93 -32.31
CA MET A 1 -3.97 5.66 -31.13
C MET A 1 -3.28 7.01 -31.13
N GLU A 2 -4.02 8.11 -31.12
CA GLU A 2 -3.45 9.46 -31.13
C GLU A 2 -3.76 10.15 -29.80
N VAL A 3 -2.77 10.86 -29.25
CA VAL A 3 -2.91 11.57 -27.98
C VAL A 3 -3.59 12.91 -28.24
N VAL A 4 -4.83 13.07 -27.74
CA VAL A 4 -5.60 14.31 -27.90
C VAL A 4 -5.07 15.42 -26.98
N ASN A 5 -4.81 15.09 -25.71
CA ASN A 5 -4.24 16.02 -24.74
C ASN A 5 -3.22 15.29 -23.85
N PRO A 6 -1.92 15.64 -23.90
CA PRO A 6 -0.90 14.97 -23.10
C PRO A 6 -0.99 15.28 -21.59
N ARG A 7 -1.64 16.38 -21.19
CA ARG A 7 -1.78 16.80 -19.78
C ARG A 7 -3.20 17.28 -19.51
N SER A 8 -4.11 16.33 -19.36
CA SER A 8 -5.52 16.62 -19.07
C SER A 8 -5.73 17.14 -17.65
N ALA A 9 -5.04 16.52 -16.68
CA ALA A 9 -5.18 16.84 -15.26
C ALA A 9 -3.85 16.60 -14.52
N LEU A 10 -3.75 17.20 -13.34
CA LEU A 10 -2.72 16.88 -12.35
C LEU A 10 -3.44 16.21 -11.18
N LEU A 11 -2.89 15.09 -10.72
CA LEU A 11 -3.40 14.33 -9.60
C LEU A 11 -2.36 14.37 -8.48
N SER A 12 -2.83 14.57 -7.26
CA SER A 12 -2.02 14.45 -6.05
C SER A 12 -1.74 12.98 -5.73
N ASN A 13 -0.69 12.73 -4.97
CA ASN A 13 -0.33 11.37 -4.55
C ASN A 13 -1.46 10.71 -3.75
N TYR A 14 -2.18 11.49 -2.94
CA TYR A 14 -3.35 11.01 -2.18
C TYR A 14 -4.50 10.57 -3.09
N GLU A 15 -4.84 11.35 -4.12
CA GLU A 15 -5.89 10.98 -5.08
C GLU A 15 -5.50 9.72 -5.86
N VAL A 16 -4.24 9.62 -6.30
CA VAL A 16 -3.72 8.44 -7.00
C VAL A 16 -3.79 7.21 -6.10
N LEU A 17 -3.34 7.31 -4.84
CA LEU A 17 -3.41 6.20 -3.89
C LEU A 17 -4.85 5.77 -3.62
N SER A 18 -5.75 6.73 -3.43
CA SER A 18 -7.18 6.46 -3.18
C SER A 18 -7.80 5.72 -4.36
N LEU A 19 -7.54 6.17 -5.58
CA LEU A 19 -8.02 5.53 -6.80
C LEU A 19 -7.45 4.12 -6.99
N LEU A 20 -6.16 3.92 -6.73
CA LEU A 20 -5.53 2.60 -6.85
C LEU A 20 -6.11 1.61 -5.84
N ARG A 21 -6.40 2.05 -4.60
CA ARG A 21 -7.06 1.23 -3.58
C ARG A 21 -8.50 0.87 -3.96
N GLU A 22 -9.25 1.82 -4.53
CA GLU A 22 -10.59 1.57 -5.05
C GLU A 22 -10.55 0.52 -6.17
N LEU A 23 -9.64 0.68 -7.14
CA LEU A 23 -9.45 -0.26 -8.24
C LEU A 23 -9.08 -1.66 -7.74
N GLU A 24 -8.15 -1.77 -6.78
CA GLU A 24 -7.79 -3.04 -6.16
C GLU A 24 -9.00 -3.70 -5.47
N SER A 25 -9.81 -2.91 -4.75
CA SER A 25 -11.01 -3.42 -4.07
C SER A 25 -12.05 -3.95 -5.07
N ASP A 26 -12.25 -3.23 -6.19
CA ASP A 26 -13.17 -3.63 -7.26
C ASP A 26 -12.70 -4.92 -7.95
N ASN A 27 -11.40 -5.03 -8.24
CA ASN A 27 -10.82 -6.24 -8.79
C ASN A 27 -11.02 -7.43 -7.85
N LEU A 28 -10.81 -7.23 -6.54
CA LEU A 28 -10.97 -8.27 -5.54
C LEU A 28 -12.43 -8.71 -5.39
N LEU A 29 -13.38 -7.77 -5.46
CA LEU A 29 -14.82 -8.07 -5.47
C LEU A 29 -15.23 -8.88 -6.72
N ARG A 30 -14.71 -8.50 -7.89
CA ARG A 30 -14.97 -9.20 -9.16
C ARG A 30 -14.43 -10.63 -9.13
N THR A 31 -13.20 -10.82 -8.67
CA THR A 31 -12.58 -12.16 -8.56
C THR A 31 -13.32 -13.03 -7.56
N LYS A 32 -13.69 -12.50 -6.39
CA LYS A 32 -14.49 -13.25 -5.39
C LYS A 32 -15.85 -13.66 -5.93
N ALA A 33 -16.54 -12.78 -6.64
CA ALA A 33 -17.84 -13.09 -7.25
C ALA A 33 -17.71 -14.19 -8.32
N ALA A 34 -16.68 -14.11 -9.18
CA ALA A 34 -16.42 -15.12 -10.20
C ALA A 34 -16.12 -16.51 -9.59
N LEU A 35 -15.34 -16.56 -8.51
CA LEU A 35 -15.06 -17.81 -7.78
C LEU A 35 -16.32 -18.39 -7.12
N ARG A 36 -17.19 -17.54 -6.57
CA ARG A 36 -18.46 -17.99 -5.96
C ARG A 36 -19.38 -18.62 -6.99
N ILE A 37 -19.53 -17.97 -8.15
CA ILE A 37 -20.33 -18.48 -9.28
C ILE A 37 -19.76 -19.81 -9.77
N LYS A 38 -18.44 -19.91 -9.92
CA LYS A 38 -17.78 -21.17 -10.33
C LYS A 38 -18.05 -22.30 -9.33
N LYS A 39 -17.95 -22.02 -8.01
CA LYS A 39 -18.23 -23.00 -6.95
C LYS A 39 -19.71 -23.44 -6.94
N GLU A 40 -20.63 -22.52 -7.18
CA GLU A 40 -22.07 -22.80 -7.30
C GLU A 40 -22.41 -23.59 -8.59
N GLU A 41 -21.74 -23.32 -9.71
CA GLU A 41 -21.91 -24.07 -10.96
C GLU A 41 -21.31 -25.49 -10.87
N GLU A 42 -20.16 -25.65 -10.22
CA GLU A 42 -19.52 -26.95 -9.99
C GLU A 42 -20.34 -27.85 -9.05
N THR A 43 -21.04 -27.26 -8.08
CA THR A 43 -21.91 -28.01 -7.15
C THR A 43 -23.28 -28.34 -7.77
N ALA A 44 -23.76 -27.55 -8.73
CA ALA A 44 -25.03 -27.78 -9.42
C ALA A 44 -24.94 -28.77 -10.61
N ASN A 45 -23.80 -28.82 -11.32
CA ASN A 45 -23.59 -29.70 -12.46
C ASN A 45 -22.60 -30.81 -12.12
N GLY A 46 -23.12 -31.95 -11.66
CA GLY A 46 -22.32 -33.16 -11.43
C GLY A 46 -21.45 -33.53 -12.64
N ALA A 47 -20.13 -33.54 -12.41
CA ALA A 47 -19.06 -34.10 -13.23
C ALA A 47 -19.42 -34.43 -14.69
N GLY A 48 -19.43 -33.43 -15.59
CA GLY A 48 -19.78 -33.75 -16.98
C GLY A 48 -19.86 -32.63 -18.01
N SER A 49 -19.12 -31.53 -17.88
CA SER A 49 -18.78 -30.68 -19.04
C SER A 49 -17.65 -29.72 -18.67
N SER A 50 -16.41 -30.16 -18.83
CA SER A 50 -15.26 -29.24 -18.92
C SER A 50 -15.31 -28.55 -20.29
N LEU A 51 -16.26 -27.63 -20.47
CA LEU A 51 -16.02 -26.56 -21.42
C LEU A 51 -14.89 -25.73 -20.83
N PRO A 52 -13.72 -25.63 -21.48
CA PRO A 52 -12.77 -24.60 -21.11
C PRO A 52 -13.46 -23.31 -21.55
N LEU A 53 -14.17 -22.66 -20.63
CA LEU A 53 -14.32 -21.22 -20.72
C LEU A 53 -12.93 -20.65 -20.46
N ALA A 54 -12.06 -20.84 -21.46
CA ALA A 54 -10.88 -20.05 -21.70
C ALA A 54 -11.29 -18.61 -21.41
N GLY A 55 -10.49 -17.98 -20.54
CA GLY A 55 -10.87 -16.84 -19.73
C GLY A 55 -11.77 -15.85 -20.45
N ASN A 56 -12.64 -15.20 -19.69
CA ASN A 56 -12.85 -13.81 -20.02
C ASN A 56 -11.54 -13.09 -19.67
N PRO A 57 -10.65 -12.76 -20.64
CA PRO A 57 -9.44 -11.97 -20.36
C PRO A 57 -9.78 -10.55 -19.89
N HIS A 58 -11.07 -10.24 -19.77
CA HIS A 58 -11.59 -8.98 -19.28
C HIS A 58 -11.97 -9.00 -17.79
N LEU A 59 -12.01 -10.17 -17.14
CA LEU A 59 -12.26 -10.27 -15.70
C LEU A 59 -10.98 -10.19 -14.86
N GLU A 60 -9.84 -10.61 -15.41
CA GLU A 60 -8.55 -10.53 -14.73
C GLU A 60 -7.76 -9.34 -15.27
N ALA A 61 -7.37 -8.44 -14.37
CA ALA A 61 -6.43 -7.37 -14.69
C ALA A 61 -5.16 -7.99 -15.27
N SER A 62 -4.62 -7.41 -16.35
CA SER A 62 -3.38 -7.90 -16.96
C SER A 62 -2.26 -7.94 -15.90
N GLU A 63 -1.40 -8.96 -15.96
CA GLU A 63 -0.28 -9.12 -15.02
C GLU A 63 0.55 -7.84 -14.86
N ASN A 64 0.90 -7.18 -15.97
CA ASN A 64 1.66 -5.92 -15.96
C ASN A 64 0.93 -4.80 -15.19
N LEU A 65 -0.39 -4.69 -15.33
CA LEU A 65 -1.20 -3.72 -14.60
C LEU A 65 -1.19 -4.05 -13.11
N ARG A 66 -1.33 -5.33 -12.75
CA ARG A 66 -1.32 -5.77 -11.36
C ARG A 66 0.01 -5.46 -10.68
N THR A 67 1.12 -5.70 -11.36
CA THR A 67 2.46 -5.35 -10.84
C THR A 67 2.58 -3.85 -10.58
N ILE A 68 2.18 -3.02 -11.54
CA ILE A 68 2.22 -1.55 -11.39
C ILE A 68 1.31 -1.10 -10.24
N GLU A 69 0.10 -1.66 -10.10
CA GLU A 69 -0.82 -1.35 -9.00
C GLU A 69 -0.17 -1.65 -7.64
N VAL A 70 0.36 -2.86 -7.46
CA VAL A 70 0.96 -3.29 -6.18
C VAL A 70 2.20 -2.47 -5.85
N GLU A 71 3.09 -2.23 -6.81
CA GLU A 71 4.29 -1.42 -6.61
C GLU A 71 3.95 0.05 -6.31
N ALA A 72 3.00 0.64 -7.04
CA ALA A 72 2.58 2.03 -6.82
C ALA A 72 1.90 2.20 -5.46
N ILE A 73 0.99 1.29 -5.07
CA ILE A 73 0.38 1.29 -3.74
C ILE A 73 1.46 1.12 -2.66
N GLY A 74 2.42 0.21 -2.86
CA GLY A 74 3.52 -0.03 -1.95
C GLY A 74 4.40 1.20 -1.75
N TYR A 75 4.77 1.88 -2.82
CA TYR A 75 5.52 3.13 -2.76
C TYR A 75 4.72 4.24 -2.07
N LEU A 76 3.48 4.49 -2.50
CA LEU A 76 2.64 5.58 -2.00
C LEU A 76 2.15 5.35 -0.56
N SER A 77 2.18 4.11 -0.06
CA SER A 77 1.84 3.77 1.32
C SER A 77 3.07 3.67 2.23
N ALA A 78 4.27 3.98 1.75
CA ALA A 78 5.48 3.87 2.54
C ALA A 78 5.53 4.89 3.70
N ASP A 79 6.05 4.47 4.85
CA ASP A 79 6.03 5.25 6.10
C ASP A 79 6.78 6.59 6.04
N TYR A 80 7.72 6.74 5.11
CA TYR A 80 8.49 7.96 4.92
C TYR A 80 7.74 9.03 4.10
N LEU A 81 6.59 8.69 3.50
CA LEU A 81 5.75 9.64 2.78
C LEU A 81 4.69 10.25 3.70
N PRO A 82 4.37 11.54 3.53
CA PRO A 82 3.40 12.23 4.37
C PRO A 82 1.94 11.82 4.12
N ILE A 83 1.69 11.06 3.05
CA ILE A 83 0.34 10.66 2.59
C ILE A 83 -0.43 9.92 3.69
N THR A 84 0.27 9.19 4.57
CA THR A 84 -0.33 8.46 5.70
C THR A 84 -0.95 9.37 6.76
N ALA A 85 -0.45 10.61 6.90
CA ALA A 85 -0.97 11.62 7.82
C ALA A 85 -1.99 12.55 7.13
N GLN A 86 -2.35 12.30 5.88
CA GLN A 86 -3.27 13.13 5.11
C GLN A 86 -4.68 12.55 5.08
N SER A 87 -5.65 13.47 4.98
CA SER A 87 -7.05 13.15 4.76
C SER A 87 -7.61 14.03 3.65
N GLU A 88 -8.67 13.57 2.97
CA GLU A 88 -9.34 14.34 1.91
C GLU A 88 -9.81 15.73 2.41
N ASP A 89 -10.38 15.79 3.62
CA ASP A 89 -10.80 17.04 4.25
C ASP A 89 -9.59 17.94 4.60
N GLY A 90 -8.50 17.33 5.10
CA GLY A 90 -7.24 18.01 5.36
C GLY A 90 -6.66 18.67 4.10
N ILE A 91 -6.57 17.92 2.99
CA ILE A 91 -6.07 18.42 1.72
C ILE A 91 -6.97 19.53 1.18
N THR A 92 -8.29 19.37 1.27
CA THR A 92 -9.25 20.40 0.84
C THR A 92 -9.08 21.70 1.65
N LYS A 93 -8.90 21.58 2.97
CA LYS A 93 -8.60 22.71 3.86
C LYS A 93 -7.27 23.37 3.49
N LEU A 94 -6.23 22.58 3.25
CA LEU A 94 -4.91 23.07 2.85
C LEU A 94 -4.99 23.87 1.54
N VAL A 95 -5.58 23.29 0.50
CA VAL A 95 -5.68 23.96 -0.82
C VAL A 95 -6.46 25.27 -0.72
N ARG A 96 -7.50 25.34 0.12
CA ARG A 96 -8.23 26.58 0.41
C ARG A 96 -7.39 27.58 1.21
N GLY A 97 -6.66 27.12 2.22
CA GLY A 97 -5.72 27.93 2.99
C GLY A 97 -4.58 28.48 2.13
N LEU A 98 -4.12 27.73 1.13
CA LEU A 98 -3.11 28.15 0.17
C LEU A 98 -3.64 29.07 -0.93
N ALA A 99 -4.94 29.36 -0.99
CA ALA A 99 -5.56 30.17 -2.03
C ALA A 99 -5.14 31.67 -2.01
N PRO A 100 -5.00 32.34 -0.85
CA PRO A 100 -4.55 33.73 -0.77
C PRO A 100 -3.08 33.92 -1.18
N TYR A 101 -2.29 32.86 -1.09
CA TYR A 101 -0.90 32.85 -1.50
C TYR A 101 -0.81 32.68 -3.01
N ASN A 102 -0.02 33.53 -3.66
CA ASN A 102 0.20 33.50 -5.11
C ASN A 102 1.13 32.34 -5.52
N LEU A 103 0.77 31.12 -5.12
CA LEU A 103 1.45 29.87 -5.46
C LEU A 103 0.91 29.33 -6.78
N THR A 104 1.79 28.83 -7.63
CA THR A 104 1.41 28.15 -8.88
C THR A 104 0.71 26.82 -8.58
N LYS A 105 -0.01 26.27 -9.57
CA LYS A 105 -0.65 24.95 -9.40
C LYS A 105 0.36 23.85 -9.09
N ALA A 106 1.56 23.92 -9.67
CA ALA A 106 2.62 22.95 -9.42
C ALA A 106 3.17 23.07 -7.99
N GLU A 107 3.41 24.29 -7.51
CA GLU A 107 3.86 24.55 -6.13
C GLU A 107 2.81 24.03 -5.12
N LYS A 108 1.52 24.33 -5.35
CA LYS A 108 0.43 23.82 -4.49
C LYS A 108 0.39 22.29 -4.49
N LEU A 109 0.54 21.66 -5.65
CA LEU A 109 0.56 20.21 -5.77
C LEU A 109 1.77 19.59 -5.04
N GLN A 110 2.94 20.23 -5.14
CA GLN A 110 4.15 19.78 -4.43
C GLN A 110 4.02 19.95 -2.92
N ILE A 111 3.44 21.06 -2.44
CA ILE A 111 3.15 21.26 -1.02
C ILE A 111 2.18 20.18 -0.52
N VAL A 112 1.13 19.86 -1.28
CA VAL A 112 0.21 18.76 -0.94
C VAL A 112 0.95 17.41 -0.93
N ASN A 113 1.81 17.12 -1.90
CA ASN A 113 2.47 15.81 -1.98
C ASN A 113 3.59 15.60 -0.96
N LEU A 114 4.32 16.65 -0.59
CA LEU A 114 5.47 16.60 0.30
C LEU A 114 5.15 17.02 1.74
N ALA A 115 4.04 17.74 1.96
CA ALA A 115 3.61 18.25 3.26
C ALA A 115 4.76 18.85 4.09
N PRO A 116 5.41 19.93 3.59
CA PRO A 116 6.57 20.52 4.26
C PRO A 116 6.21 21.02 5.66
N THR A 117 6.97 20.59 6.65
CA THR A 117 6.82 20.98 8.07
C THR A 117 7.92 21.95 8.50
N LEU A 118 8.98 22.05 7.72
CA LEU A 118 10.11 22.93 7.99
C LEU A 118 10.26 23.99 6.88
N PRO A 119 10.72 25.22 7.20
CA PRO A 119 10.96 26.25 6.19
C PRO A 119 11.93 25.81 5.09
N VAL A 120 12.97 25.05 5.44
CA VAL A 120 13.98 24.52 4.48
C VAL A 120 13.35 23.67 3.37
N GLU A 121 12.25 22.98 3.66
CA GLU A 121 11.55 22.15 2.68
C GLU A 121 10.75 23.01 1.69
N LEU A 122 10.20 24.15 2.15
CA LEU A 122 9.53 25.11 1.26
C LEU A 122 10.49 25.76 0.27
N TYR A 123 11.76 26.01 0.65
CA TYR A 123 12.78 26.53 -0.27
C TYR A 123 13.08 25.58 -1.44
N VAL A 124 12.84 24.28 -1.28
CA VAL A 124 13.02 23.30 -2.36
C VAL A 124 11.84 23.33 -3.34
N ILE A 125 10.67 23.77 -2.88
CA ILE A 125 9.43 23.77 -3.67
C ILE A 125 9.23 25.11 -4.40
N VAL A 126 9.56 26.23 -3.74
CA VAL A 126 9.21 27.57 -4.19
C VAL A 126 10.46 28.40 -4.41
N GLU A 127 10.62 28.90 -5.65
CA GLU A 127 11.69 29.83 -5.99
C GLU A 127 11.45 31.21 -5.38
N GLU A 128 12.54 31.87 -4.96
CA GLU A 128 12.53 33.23 -4.39
C GLU A 128 11.54 33.38 -3.21
N LEU A 129 11.47 32.36 -2.34
CA LEU A 129 10.49 32.24 -1.25
C LEU A 129 10.45 33.48 -0.33
N GLU A 130 11.61 33.99 0.09
CA GLU A 130 11.70 35.17 0.97
C GLU A 130 11.15 36.44 0.30
N GLU A 131 11.47 36.66 -0.98
CA GLU A 131 11.02 37.84 -1.73
C GLU A 131 9.50 37.81 -1.95
N ARG A 132 8.94 36.62 -2.20
CA ARG A 132 7.51 36.45 -2.48
C ARG A 132 6.63 36.46 -1.23
N PHE A 133 7.11 35.92 -0.12
CA PHE A 133 6.27 35.64 1.05
C PHE A 133 6.75 36.30 2.34
N GLY A 134 8.05 36.60 2.48
CA GLY A 134 8.61 37.26 3.66
C GLY A 134 8.14 36.61 4.96
N ASP A 135 7.47 37.39 5.81
CA ASP A 135 6.98 36.95 7.11
C ASP A 135 5.81 35.94 7.04
N ARG A 136 5.20 35.72 5.87
CA ARG A 136 4.07 34.79 5.71
C ARG A 136 4.48 33.33 5.47
N ILE A 137 5.78 33.02 5.48
CA ILE A 137 6.27 31.65 5.33
C ILE A 137 5.75 30.77 6.48
N ASP A 138 5.75 31.30 7.70
CA ASP A 138 5.30 30.59 8.89
C ASP A 138 3.80 30.28 8.83
N GLU A 139 2.98 31.18 8.27
CA GLU A 139 1.54 30.96 8.08
C GLU A 139 1.26 29.80 7.10
N ILE A 140 2.07 29.68 6.03
CA ILE A 140 1.95 28.58 5.06
C ILE A 140 2.26 27.24 5.76
N LEU A 141 3.31 27.20 6.57
CA LEU A 141 3.66 26.00 7.34
C LEU A 141 2.58 25.64 8.36
N GLU A 142 1.98 26.63 9.02
CA GLU A 142 0.87 26.43 9.95
C GLU A 142 -0.34 25.81 9.22
N HIS A 143 -0.68 26.28 8.02
CA HIS A 143 -1.73 25.68 7.20
C HIS A 143 -1.42 24.22 6.82
N VAL A 144 -0.16 23.90 6.49
CA VAL A 144 0.26 22.52 6.20
C VAL A 144 0.11 21.65 7.45
N GLN A 145 0.64 22.09 8.59
CA GLN A 145 0.56 21.35 9.84
C GLN A 145 -0.88 21.12 10.30
N ALA A 146 -1.75 22.13 10.17
CA ALA A 146 -3.17 22.03 10.51
C ALA A 146 -3.96 21.08 9.59
N SER A 147 -3.45 20.81 8.39
CA SER A 147 -4.08 19.89 7.44
C SER A 147 -3.77 18.42 7.71
N LEU A 148 -2.68 18.14 8.43
CA LEU A 148 -2.27 16.80 8.77
C LEU A 148 -3.09 16.29 9.96
N THR A 149 -3.48 15.02 9.93
CA THR A 149 -4.08 14.37 11.10
C THR A 149 -2.97 14.20 12.14
N SER A 150 -2.96 15.02 13.20
CA SER A 150 -2.04 14.85 14.33
C SER A 150 -2.24 13.48 14.99
N GLY A 151 -1.48 12.48 14.56
CA GLY A 151 -1.17 11.29 15.34
C GLY A 151 0.01 11.62 16.28
N PRO A 152 0.00 11.17 17.54
CA PRO A 152 0.99 11.59 18.52
C PRO A 152 2.34 10.93 18.23
N LYS A 153 3.25 11.65 17.57
CA LYS A 153 4.70 11.36 17.62
C LYS A 153 5.49 12.66 17.63
N GLU A 154 5.54 13.29 18.81
CA GLU A 154 6.72 14.05 19.19
C GLU A 154 7.93 13.10 19.13
N SER A 155 8.73 13.22 18.08
CA SER A 155 10.11 12.76 18.09
C SER A 155 10.97 14.00 18.22
N THR A 156 11.07 14.49 19.44
CA THR A 156 12.06 15.49 19.85
C THR A 156 13.44 14.85 19.75
N LEU A 157 14.13 15.06 18.63
CA LEU A 157 15.57 14.84 18.56
C LEU A 157 16.25 15.94 19.37
N THR A 158 16.56 15.66 20.63
CA THR A 158 17.45 16.49 21.44
C THR A 158 18.90 16.06 21.16
N ASN A 159 19.65 16.95 20.49
CA ASN A 159 21.10 16.86 20.40
C ASN A 159 21.69 17.22 21.77
N GLY A 160 22.26 16.23 22.47
CA GLY A 160 22.96 16.40 23.74
C GLY A 160 23.99 15.31 23.97
N ILE A 161 25.26 15.63 23.69
CA ILE A 161 26.43 14.82 24.02
C ILE A 161 26.61 14.80 25.54
N ASN A 162 26.31 13.68 26.22
CA ASN A 162 27.14 13.16 27.32
C ASN A 162 26.73 11.75 27.72
N GLY A 163 27.70 10.85 27.83
CA GLY A 163 27.49 9.44 28.15
C GLY A 163 27.23 9.21 29.64
N GLN A 164 26.10 8.56 29.95
CA GLN A 164 25.96 7.72 31.13
C GLN A 164 24.84 6.70 30.93
N THR A 165 25.23 5.43 30.82
CA THR A 165 24.34 4.28 30.69
C THR A 165 23.69 3.98 32.03
N SER A 166 22.38 4.17 32.13
CA SER A 166 21.56 3.64 33.23
C SER A 166 20.60 2.58 32.68
N TYR A 167 20.92 1.32 32.99
CA TYR A 167 20.08 0.15 32.77
C TYR A 167 18.91 0.22 33.75
N THR A 168 17.67 0.29 33.26
CA THR A 168 16.47 0.11 34.08
C THR A 168 15.68 -1.11 33.61
N ALA A 169 15.44 -1.95 34.61
CA ALA A 169 14.85 -3.28 34.60
C ALA A 169 13.61 -3.47 33.72
N VAL A 170 13.60 -4.61 33.03
CA VAL A 170 12.42 -5.21 32.42
C VAL A 170 11.58 -5.80 33.57
N THR A 171 10.41 -5.22 33.84
CA THR A 171 9.40 -5.83 34.71
C THR A 171 8.31 -6.44 33.86
N GLU A 172 8.19 -7.77 33.96
CA GLU A 172 7.13 -8.59 33.39
C GLU A 172 5.75 -8.09 33.84
N ALA A 173 4.92 -7.69 32.88
CA ALA A 173 3.48 -7.53 33.06
C ALA A 173 2.79 -8.48 32.08
N SER A 174 2.28 -9.57 32.64
CA SER A 174 1.45 -10.57 32.01
C SER A 174 0.18 -9.94 31.44
N VAL A 175 0.06 -9.91 30.12
CA VAL A 175 -1.20 -9.61 29.42
C VAL A 175 -1.92 -10.93 29.22
N VAL A 176 -3.00 -11.12 29.97
CA VAL A 176 -3.97 -12.21 29.77
C VAL A 176 -4.71 -11.92 28.47
N VAL A 177 -4.49 -12.74 27.45
CA VAL A 177 -5.31 -12.78 26.25
C VAL A 177 -6.55 -13.60 26.59
N GLN A 178 -7.72 -12.96 26.60
CA GLN A 178 -9.00 -13.65 26.57
C GLN A 178 -9.24 -14.06 25.12
N GLU A 179 -9.06 -15.35 24.83
CA GLU A 179 -9.44 -15.99 23.58
C GLU A 179 -10.97 -16.15 23.57
N ASP A 180 -11.69 -15.21 22.96
CA ASP A 180 -13.04 -15.47 22.50
C ASP A 180 -12.94 -16.14 21.13
N ASP A 181 -12.78 -17.47 21.17
CA ASP A 181 -13.07 -18.41 20.11
C ASP A 181 -14.55 -18.30 19.74
N THR A 182 -14.87 -17.59 18.67
CA THR A 182 -16.09 -17.85 17.89
C THR A 182 -15.64 -18.29 16.50
N TRP A 183 -15.31 -19.58 16.41
CA TRP A 183 -15.18 -20.27 15.15
C TRP A 183 -16.57 -20.39 14.56
N ASP A 184 -16.87 -19.58 13.54
CA ASP A 184 -18.08 -19.74 12.76
C ASP A 184 -18.09 -21.16 12.16
N GLU A 185 -19.13 -21.87 12.57
CA GLU A 185 -19.43 -23.27 12.39
C GLU A 185 -19.93 -23.53 10.96
N ASP A 186 -19.08 -23.29 9.95
CA ASP A 186 -19.29 -23.80 8.59
C ASP A 186 -18.17 -24.77 8.23
N ALA A 187 -18.35 -25.98 8.77
CA ALA A 187 -17.67 -27.20 8.38
C ALA A 187 -17.90 -27.48 6.90
N ASP A 188 -16.83 -27.39 6.09
CA ASP A 188 -16.55 -28.27 4.95
C ASP A 188 -15.17 -27.95 4.32
N ALA A 189 -14.14 -27.86 5.17
CA ALA A 189 -12.76 -28.03 4.72
C ALA A 189 -12.43 -29.52 4.77
N ILE A 190 -12.86 -30.27 3.76
CA ILE A 190 -12.23 -31.56 3.44
C ILE A 190 -10.81 -31.21 2.99
N TYR A 191 -9.87 -31.22 3.94
CA TYR A 191 -8.46 -31.36 3.61
C TYR A 191 -8.32 -32.76 3.02
N ASP A 192 -8.11 -32.85 1.71
CA ASP A 192 -7.50 -34.04 1.11
C ASP A 192 -6.08 -34.12 1.70
N GLU A 193 -5.95 -34.75 2.86
CA GLU A 193 -4.68 -35.29 3.30
C GLU A 193 -4.30 -36.39 2.30
N GLU A 194 -3.60 -36.00 1.24
CA GLU A 194 -2.79 -36.93 0.47
C GLU A 194 -1.78 -37.56 1.45
N ILE A 195 -2.15 -38.71 2.00
CA ILE A 195 -1.28 -39.60 2.75
C ILE A 195 -0.15 -39.98 1.79
N PHE A 196 1.01 -39.35 1.95
CA PHE A 196 2.25 -39.80 1.35
C PHE A 196 2.59 -41.16 1.96
N ASP A 197 2.32 -42.24 1.22
CA ASP A 197 2.77 -43.59 1.53
C ASP A 197 4.29 -43.69 1.30
N ASP A 198 5.06 -43.27 2.31
CA ASP A 198 6.51 -43.43 2.38
C ASP A 198 6.90 -44.88 2.76
N THR A 199 6.33 -45.87 2.06
CA THR A 199 6.82 -47.26 2.07
C THR A 199 7.42 -47.65 0.72
N GLY A 200 7.99 -46.67 0.02
CA GLY A 200 8.83 -46.90 -1.15
C GLY A 200 10.11 -47.63 -0.76
N ALA A 201 10.09 -48.96 -0.83
CA ALA A 201 11.28 -49.79 -0.83
C ALA A 201 12.28 -49.23 -1.86
N GLY A 202 13.41 -48.73 -1.35
CA GLY A 202 14.47 -48.14 -2.15
C GLY A 202 14.95 -49.10 -3.23
N ASN A 203 14.49 -48.88 -4.45
CA ASN A 203 15.11 -49.43 -5.64
C ASN A 203 16.00 -48.32 -6.19
N GLY A 204 17.30 -48.43 -5.88
CA GLY A 204 18.32 -47.51 -6.35
C GLY A 204 18.25 -47.37 -7.87
N VAL A 205 18.25 -46.12 -8.32
CA VAL A 205 18.65 -45.79 -9.68
C VAL A 205 20.18 -45.97 -9.70
N GLU A 206 20.65 -47.18 -10.01
CA GLU A 206 22.03 -47.38 -10.43
C GLU A 206 22.17 -46.67 -11.78
N GLY A 207 22.68 -45.44 -11.74
CA GLY A 207 23.13 -44.73 -12.91
C GLY A 207 24.34 -45.44 -13.48
N ASP A 208 24.23 -45.83 -14.75
CA ASP A 208 25.36 -46.08 -15.65
C ASP A 208 26.29 -44.86 -15.62
N LEU A 209 27.33 -44.92 -14.80
CA LEU A 209 28.54 -44.14 -14.97
C LEU A 209 29.62 -45.12 -15.44
N GLU A 210 29.64 -45.35 -16.76
CA GLU A 210 30.82 -45.89 -17.45
C GLU A 210 31.99 -44.94 -17.15
N MET A 211 32.93 -45.43 -16.33
CA MET A 211 34.19 -44.78 -16.07
C MET A 211 35.18 -45.36 -17.09
N ASP A 212 35.39 -44.64 -18.18
CA ASP A 212 36.49 -44.90 -19.11
C ASP A 212 37.82 -44.64 -18.37
N GLU A 213 38.61 -45.69 -18.12
CA GLU A 213 40.03 -45.57 -17.80
C GLU A 213 40.87 -46.57 -18.62
N ASP A 214 41.84 -45.98 -19.34
CA ASP A 214 43.08 -46.49 -19.97
C ASP A 214 43.04 -47.44 -21.19
#